data_AF-A0A966QCJ7-F1
#
_entry.id   AF-A0A966QCJ7-F1
#
_cell.length_a   1.000
_cell.length_b   1.000
_cell.length_c   1.000
_cell.angle_alpha   90.00
_cell.angle_beta   90.00
_cell.angle_gamma   90.00
#
_symmetry.space_group_name_H-M   'P 1'
#
loop_
_entity.id
_entity.type
_entity.pdbx_description
1 polymer ?
#
loop_
_entity_poly.entity_id
_entity_poly.type
_entity_poly.pdbx_seq_one_letter_code
_entity_poly.pdbx_strand_id
1 'polypeptide(L)'
;MQAQPDPEKPKSAPPIGHGEVVDRRTGIDRRATETPSASNLERRRGPGRRLTDFVKSAEEGEMNKEQFLFLLAIDTFKRVNHKTFPTWTDVLEIIRKLGYRKTMPMELQLGPRAN
;
A
#
# COMPACT_ATOMS: atom_id res chain seq x y z
N MET A 1 2.12 57.07 44.12
CA MET A 1 1.93 55.71 44.67
C MET A 1 2.06 54.72 43.52
N GLN A 2 3.08 53.87 43.58
CA GLN A 2 3.24 52.68 42.74
C GLN A 2 2.25 51.59 43.17
N ALA A 3 1.72 50.82 42.22
CA ALA A 3 1.46 49.37 42.33
C ALA A 3 0.99 48.81 40.98
N GLN A 4 1.81 47.94 40.38
CA GLN A 4 1.40 46.90 39.40
C GLN A 4 0.77 45.69 40.15
N PRO A 5 0.43 44.53 39.53
CA PRO A 5 0.10 44.16 38.14
C PRO A 5 -1.25 43.37 38.03
N ASP A 6 -1.64 43.01 36.80
CA ASP A 6 -2.80 42.18 36.43
C ASP A 6 -2.80 40.75 37.00
N PRO A 7 -3.98 40.12 37.13
CA PRO A 7 -4.13 38.68 36.96
C PRO A 7 -5.05 38.33 35.77
N GLU A 8 -4.50 37.58 34.83
CA GLU A 8 -5.20 36.88 33.74
C GLU A 8 -6.40 36.05 34.24
N LYS A 9 -7.49 36.05 33.47
CA LYS A 9 -8.53 35.00 33.48
C LYS A 9 -9.10 34.81 32.07
N PRO A 10 -9.61 33.62 31.74
CA PRO A 10 -9.00 32.71 30.79
C PRO A 10 -9.61 32.83 29.39
N LYS A 11 -8.79 32.46 28.39
CA LYS A 11 -9.17 32.27 26.99
C LYS A 11 -10.42 31.41 26.88
N SER A 12 -11.47 31.97 26.28
CA SER A 12 -12.64 31.23 25.82
C SER A 12 -12.18 30.09 24.90
N ALA A 13 -12.59 28.87 25.22
CA ALA A 13 -12.34 27.68 24.42
C ALA A 13 -12.89 27.88 22.99
N PRO A 14 -12.23 27.33 21.95
CA PRO A 14 -12.76 27.40 20.60
C PRO A 14 -14.06 26.59 20.53
N PRO A 15 -15.10 27.07 19.82
CA PRO A 15 -16.28 26.25 19.59
C PRO A 15 -15.86 25.02 18.79
N ILE A 16 -16.20 23.87 19.36
CA ILE A 16 -16.10 22.55 18.77
C ILE A 16 -16.74 22.59 17.39
N GLY A 17 -16.03 22.06 16.39
CA GLY A 17 -16.35 22.15 14.98
C GLY A 17 -17.80 21.75 14.68
N HIS A 18 -18.64 22.75 14.48
CA HIS A 18 -19.82 22.60 13.66
C HIS A 18 -19.37 22.83 12.23
N GLY A 19 -19.03 21.72 11.55
CA GLY A 19 -19.00 21.73 10.10
C GLY A 19 -20.33 22.29 9.64
N GLU A 20 -20.29 23.47 9.01
CA GLU A 20 -21.44 24.12 8.43
C GLU A 20 -22.06 23.11 7.44
N VAL A 21 -23.17 22.50 7.85
CA VAL A 21 -23.90 21.58 6.99
C VAL A 21 -24.61 22.45 5.99
N VAL A 22 -23.92 22.76 4.90
CA VAL A 22 -24.52 23.43 3.75
C VAL A 22 -25.71 22.59 3.29
N ASP A 23 -26.90 23.15 3.39
CA ASP A 23 -28.14 22.51 2.97
C ASP A 23 -28.03 22.17 1.48
N ARG A 24 -28.14 20.87 1.16
CA ARG A 24 -28.00 20.33 -0.19
C ARG A 24 -29.09 20.83 -1.15
N ARG A 25 -30.16 21.47 -0.64
CA ARG A 25 -31.21 22.08 -1.47
C ARG A 25 -30.84 23.42 -2.09
N THR A 26 -29.74 24.05 -1.66
CA THR A 26 -29.31 25.36 -2.16
C THR A 26 -28.72 25.33 -3.58
N GLY A 27 -28.59 24.16 -4.20
CA GLY A 27 -28.14 24.04 -5.60
C GLY A 27 -26.69 24.46 -5.84
N ILE A 28 -25.92 24.70 -4.77
CA ILE A 28 -24.50 25.01 -4.85
C ILE A 28 -23.76 23.71 -5.13
N ASP A 29 -23.33 23.53 -6.39
CA ASP A 29 -22.47 22.42 -6.78
C ASP A 29 -21.14 22.54 -6.01
N ARG A 30 -20.82 21.51 -5.22
CA ARG A 30 -19.57 21.44 -4.44
C ARG A 30 -18.33 21.56 -5.32
N ARG A 31 -18.46 21.24 -6.62
CA ARG A 31 -17.38 21.39 -7.60
C ARG A 31 -17.01 22.85 -7.85
N ALA A 32 -17.90 23.81 -7.57
CA ALA A 32 -17.62 25.24 -7.72
C ALA A 32 -16.86 25.83 -6.51
N THR A 33 -16.89 25.16 -5.35
CA THR A 33 -16.18 25.59 -4.13
C THR A 33 -14.76 25.03 -4.02
N GLU A 34 -14.40 24.05 -4.84
CA GLU A 34 -13.03 23.54 -4.92
C GLU A 34 -12.21 24.43 -5.85
N THR A 35 -11.40 25.32 -5.27
CA THR A 35 -10.35 26.01 -6.01
C THR A 35 -9.48 24.97 -6.72
N PRO A 36 -9.19 25.10 -8.02
CA PRO A 36 -8.37 24.13 -8.73
C PRO A 36 -6.96 24.26 -8.16
N SER A 37 -6.62 23.39 -7.21
CA SER A 37 -5.24 23.17 -6.82
C SER A 37 -4.51 22.78 -8.08
N ALA A 38 -3.67 23.71 -8.58
CA ALA A 38 -2.80 23.51 -9.72
C ALA A 38 -2.19 22.11 -9.61
N SER A 39 -2.46 21.30 -10.63
CA SER A 39 -2.21 19.87 -10.63
C SER A 39 -0.89 19.54 -9.96
N ASN A 40 -0.97 18.85 -8.82
CA ASN A 40 0.16 18.29 -8.07
C ASN A 40 0.75 17.09 -8.84
N LEU A 41 0.97 17.28 -10.15
CA LEU A 41 1.55 16.33 -11.09
C LEU A 41 3.07 16.28 -10.95
N GLU A 42 3.67 17.29 -10.32
CA GLU A 42 5.06 17.28 -9.88
C GLU A 42 5.19 16.56 -8.55
N ARG A 43 4.65 15.33 -8.47
CA ARG A 43 5.15 14.37 -7.49
C ARG A 43 6.58 14.07 -7.91
N ARG A 44 7.50 14.84 -7.33
CA ARG A 44 8.92 14.54 -7.26
C ARG A 44 9.01 13.13 -6.71
N ARG A 45 9.08 12.14 -7.60
CA ARG A 45 9.28 10.75 -7.23
C ARG A 45 10.62 10.76 -6.52
N GLY A 46 10.59 10.69 -5.19
CA GLY A 46 11.81 10.58 -4.39
C GLY A 46 12.65 9.43 -4.93
N PRO A 47 13.98 9.42 -4.71
CA PRO A 47 14.91 8.49 -5.32
C PRO A 47 14.29 7.09 -5.36
N GLY A 48 13.80 6.71 -6.55
CA GLY A 48 12.96 5.54 -6.68
C GLY A 48 13.75 4.37 -6.14
N ARG A 49 13.19 3.62 -5.19
CA ARG A 49 13.81 2.37 -4.78
C ARG A 49 13.95 1.55 -6.04
N ARG A 50 15.19 1.41 -6.53
CA ARG A 50 15.45 0.67 -7.76
C ARG A 50 14.94 -0.74 -7.49
N LEU A 51 13.97 -1.17 -8.29
CA LEU A 51 13.52 -2.56 -8.26
C LEU A 51 14.76 -3.44 -8.42
N THR A 52 14.82 -4.53 -7.68
CA THR A 52 15.89 -5.50 -7.88
C THR A 52 15.81 -6.03 -9.31
N ASP A 53 16.95 -6.42 -9.88
CA ASP A 53 17.01 -6.90 -11.27
C ASP A 53 16.05 -8.08 -11.51
N PHE A 54 15.74 -8.86 -10.46
CA PHE A 54 14.74 -9.93 -10.46
C PHE A 54 13.30 -9.46 -10.73
N VAL A 55 12.90 -8.32 -10.15
CA VAL A 55 11.55 -7.76 -10.35
C VAL A 55 11.49 -7.01 -11.67
N LYS A 56 12.59 -6.34 -12.04
CA LYS A 56 12.71 -5.59 -13.29
C LYS A 56 12.60 -6.50 -14.53
N SER A 57 13.27 -7.65 -14.54
CA SER A 57 13.18 -8.59 -15.67
C SER A 57 11.76 -9.13 -15.88
N ALA A 58 11.03 -9.40 -14.80
CA ALA A 58 9.65 -9.86 -14.85
C ALA A 58 8.70 -8.79 -15.44
N GLU A 59 8.93 -7.50 -15.16
CA GLU A 59 8.12 -6.39 -15.68
C GLU A 59 8.45 -5.99 -17.13
N GLU A 60 9.71 -6.16 -17.56
CA GLU A 60 10.20 -5.74 -18.89
C GLU A 60 9.98 -6.81 -19.98
N GLY A 61 9.33 -7.94 -19.66
CA GLY A 61 9.00 -9.01 -20.60
C GLY A 61 10.12 -10.03 -20.82
N GLU A 62 11.26 -9.86 -20.15
CA GLU A 62 12.32 -10.86 -20.10
C GLU A 62 12.04 -11.88 -18.99
N MET A 63 11.22 -12.89 -19.31
CA MET A 63 10.90 -13.98 -18.39
C MET A 63 12.15 -14.83 -18.15
N ASN A 64 12.70 -14.80 -16.94
CA ASN A 64 13.75 -15.75 -16.56
C ASN A 64 13.19 -17.19 -16.62
N LYS A 65 14.02 -18.18 -16.96
CA LYS A 65 13.62 -19.59 -17.09
C LYS A 65 12.90 -20.11 -15.85
N GLU A 66 13.34 -19.70 -14.66
CA GLU A 66 12.71 -20.06 -13.39
C GLU A 66 11.28 -19.50 -13.26
N GLN A 67 11.08 -18.24 -13.65
CA GLN A 67 9.76 -17.59 -13.63
C GLN A 67 8.82 -18.26 -14.65
N PHE A 68 9.33 -18.59 -15.84
CA PHE A 68 8.57 -19.35 -16.85
C PHE A 68 8.11 -20.72 -16.33
N LEU A 69 9.04 -21.49 -15.75
CA LEU A 69 8.74 -22.81 -15.20
C LEU A 69 7.74 -22.73 -14.04
N PHE A 70 7.85 -21.70 -13.19
CA PHE A 70 6.90 -21.47 -12.12
C PHE A 70 5.48 -21.20 -12.64
N LEU A 71 5.33 -20.33 -13.65
CA LEU A 71 4.02 -20.06 -14.26
C LEU A 71 3.43 -21.29 -14.94
N LEU A 72 4.25 -22.06 -15.66
CA LEU A 72 3.82 -23.30 -16.30
C LEU A 72 3.35 -24.33 -15.26
N ALA A 73 4.03 -24.42 -14.11
CA ALA A 73 3.64 -25.31 -13.03
C ALA A 73 2.33 -24.86 -12.37
N ILE A 74 2.12 -23.56 -12.18
CA ILE A 74 0.86 -23.00 -11.67
C ILE A 74 -0.29 -23.32 -12.63
N ASP A 75 -0.10 -23.09 -13.93
CA ASP A 75 -1.13 -23.37 -14.94
C ASP A 75 -1.48 -24.87 -14.99
N THR A 76 -0.46 -25.73 -14.98
CA THR A 76 -0.65 -27.20 -14.92
C THR A 76 -1.41 -27.61 -13.67
N PHE A 77 -1.05 -27.05 -12.51
CA PHE A 77 -1.73 -27.33 -11.24
C PHE A 77 -3.20 -26.91 -11.28
N LYS A 78 -3.51 -25.74 -11.85
CA LYS A 78 -4.88 -25.26 -12.01
C LYS A 78 -5.72 -26.20 -12.86
N ARG A 79 -5.18 -26.67 -13.99
CA ARG A 79 -5.85 -27.59 -14.92
C ARG A 79 -6.14 -28.95 -14.29
N VAL A 80 -5.14 -29.55 -13.61
CA VAL A 80 -5.27 -30.88 -13.00
C VAL A 80 -6.24 -30.88 -11.82
N ASN A 81 -6.24 -29.82 -11.02
CA ASN A 81 -7.08 -29.74 -9.83
C ASN A 81 -8.43 -29.05 -10.07
N HIS A 82 -8.72 -28.64 -11.31
CA HIS A 82 -9.91 -27.85 -11.68
C HIS A 82 -10.11 -26.61 -10.79
N LYS A 83 -9.01 -25.94 -10.41
CA LYS A 83 -9.02 -24.74 -9.56
C LYS A 83 -8.70 -23.50 -10.38
N THR A 84 -9.50 -22.45 -10.21
CA THR A 84 -9.24 -21.14 -10.84
C THR A 84 -8.10 -20.40 -10.14
N PHE A 85 -8.04 -20.48 -8.81
CA PHE A 85 -7.06 -19.80 -7.98
C PHE A 85 -6.43 -20.78 -6.98
N PRO A 86 -5.11 -20.99 -7.00
CA PRO A 86 -4.43 -21.80 -5.99
C PRO A 86 -4.42 -21.07 -4.64
N THR A 87 -4.52 -21.83 -3.55
CA THR A 87 -4.29 -21.31 -2.19
C THR A 87 -2.80 -21.13 -1.91
N TRP A 88 -2.41 -20.39 -0.87
CA TRP A 88 -1.00 -20.26 -0.50
C TRP A 88 -0.35 -21.60 -0.14
N THR A 89 -1.12 -22.54 0.40
CA THR A 89 -0.68 -23.92 0.63
C THR A 89 -0.40 -24.66 -0.69
N ASP A 90 -1.29 -24.52 -1.69
CA ASP A 90 -1.08 -25.09 -3.02
C ASP A 90 0.18 -24.51 -3.67
N VAL A 91 0.41 -23.20 -3.54
CA VAL A 91 1.62 -22.54 -4.06
C VAL A 91 2.89 -23.12 -3.42
N LEU A 92 2.89 -23.32 -2.10
CA LEU A 92 4.01 -23.96 -1.40
C LEU A 92 4.24 -25.40 -1.89
N GLU A 93 3.18 -26.14 -2.18
CA GLU A 93 3.29 -27.50 -2.74
C GLU A 93 3.91 -27.47 -4.15
N ILE A 94 3.49 -26.55 -5.02
CA ILE A 94 4.01 -26.40 -6.37
C ILE A 94 5.51 -26.09 -6.35
N ILE A 95 5.94 -25.16 -5.48
CA ILE A 95 7.36 -24.82 -5.31
C ILE A 95 8.17 -26.05 -4.90
N ARG A 96 7.63 -26.89 -3.99
CA ARG A 96 8.28 -28.14 -3.59
C ARG A 96 8.33 -29.17 -4.73
N LYS A 97 7.26 -29.31 -5.52
CA LYS A 97 7.23 -30.24 -6.69
C LYS A 97 8.16 -29.80 -7.81
N LEU A 98 8.41 -28.49 -7.96
CA LEU A 98 9.44 -27.95 -8.84
C LEU A 98 10.88 -28.25 -8.37
N GLY A 99 11.05 -28.77 -7.16
CA GLY A 99 12.35 -29.16 -6.60
C GLY A 99 13.05 -28.07 -5.80
N TYR A 100 12.39 -26.93 -5.56
CA TYR A 100 12.94 -25.89 -4.70
C TYR A 100 12.94 -26.36 -3.24
N ARG A 101 14.10 -26.24 -2.59
CA ARG A 101 14.30 -26.57 -1.17
C ARG A 101 15.01 -25.44 -0.46
N LYS A 102 14.66 -25.20 0.80
CA LYS A 102 15.33 -24.22 1.65
C LYS A 102 16.71 -24.77 2.04
N THR A 103 17.78 -24.22 1.47
CA THR A 103 19.17 -24.64 1.74
C THR A 103 19.88 -23.76 2.76
N MET A 104 19.38 -22.55 2.99
CA MET A 104 19.96 -21.54 3.89
C MET A 104 18.97 -21.15 4.99
N PRO A 105 19.46 -20.65 6.13
CA PRO A 105 18.61 -20.03 7.14
C PRO A 105 17.81 -18.88 6.54
N MET A 106 16.66 -18.58 7.14
CA MET A 106 15.80 -17.49 6.68
C MET A 106 16.47 -16.15 6.99
N GLU A 107 16.67 -15.30 5.99
CA GLU A 107 17.22 -13.95 6.15
C GLU A 107 16.16 -12.95 6.66
N LEU A 108 14.89 -13.29 6.49
CA LEU A 108 13.76 -12.49 6.94
C LEU A 108 13.53 -12.67 8.44
N GLN A 109 13.59 -11.56 9.18
CA GLN A 109 13.21 -11.54 10.60
C GLN A 109 11.69 -11.53 10.70
N LEU A 110 11.10 -12.68 11.05
CA LEU A 110 9.68 -12.74 11.40
C LEU A 110 9.51 -12.26 12.84
N GLY A 111 8.53 -11.37 13.06
CA GLY A 111 8.27 -10.82 14.40
C GLY A 111 7.74 -11.88 15.40
N PRO A 112 7.42 -11.47 16.64
CA PRO A 112 7.07 -12.38 17.74
C PRO A 112 5.85 -13.28 17.51
N ARG A 113 5.08 -13.05 16.44
CA ARG A 113 3.88 -13.83 16.07
C ARG A 113 4.18 -15.06 15.23
N ALA A 114 5.43 -15.27 14.83
CA ALA A 114 5.82 -16.38 13.95
C ALA A 114 6.36 -17.61 14.69
N ASN A 115 6.35 -17.59 16.03
CA ASN A 115 6.79 -18.69 16.89
C ASN A 115 5.65 -19.17 17.79
#